data_AF-A0A554VHJ1-F1
#
_entry.id   AF-A0A554VHJ1-F1
#
_cell.length_a   1.000
_cell.length_b   1.000
_cell.length_c   1.000
_cell.angle_alpha   90.00
_cell.angle_beta   90.00
_cell.angle_gamma   90.00
#
_symmetry.space_group_name_H-M   'P 1'
#
loop_
_entity.id
_entity.type
_entity.pdbx_description
1 polymer ?
#
loop_
_entity_poly.entity_id
_entity_poly.type
_entity_poly.pdbx_seq_one_letter_code
_entity_poly.pdbx_strand_id
1 'polypeptide(L)' 'MKVSKNTQKAGLALMGSMLGFIIAKKYAPKETYPFILIGGFLGNVLGEELIHESVTKKNHNHGGN' A
#
# COMPACT_ATOMS: atom_id res chain seq x y z
N MET A 1 4.68 13.91 13.38
CA MET A 1 5.77 13.74 12.38
C MET A 1 5.14 13.54 11.02
N LYS A 2 5.51 14.30 9.98
CA LYS A 2 5.03 14.05 8.61
C LYS A 2 5.69 12.77 8.12
N VAL A 3 4.89 11.72 7.93
CA VAL A 3 5.38 10.43 7.42
C VAL A 3 5.82 10.62 5.96
N SER A 4 7.00 10.14 5.60
CA SER A 4 7.50 10.27 4.23
C SER A 4 6.63 9.46 3.27
N LYS A 5 6.54 9.89 2.00
CA LYS A 5 5.79 9.18 0.97
C LYS A 5 6.28 7.73 0.82
N ASN A 6 7.60 7.51 0.87
CA ASN A 6 8.18 6.18 0.83
C ASN A 6 7.78 5.34 2.05
N THR A 7 7.69 5.95 3.23
CA THR A 7 7.24 5.27 4.44
C THR A 7 5.74 4.92 4.36
N GLN A 8 4.90 5.76 3.74
CA GLN A 8 3.50 5.44 3.50
C GLN A 8 3.35 4.27 2.51
N LYS A 9 4.12 4.26 1.42
CA LYS A 9 4.15 3.17 0.44
C LYS A 9 4.60 1.86 1.07
N ALA A 10 5.71 1.88 1.80
CA ALA A 10 6.21 0.72 2.52
C ALA A 10 5.20 0.22 3.57
N GLY A 11 4.52 1.14 4.27
CA GLY A 11 3.45 0.80 5.21
C GLY A 11 2.27 0.09 4.54
N LEU A 12 1.81 0.59 3.39
CA LEU A 12 0.73 -0.04 2.63
C LEU A 12 1.14 -1.42 2.07
N ALA A 13 2.36 -1.55 1.55
CA ALA A 13 2.89 -2.84 1.11
C ALA A 13 3.00 -3.85 2.26
N LEU A 14 3.41 -3.40 3.45
CA LEU A 14 3.52 -4.24 4.64
C LEU A 14 2.14 -4.67 5.14
N MET A 15 1.16 -3.76 5.16
CA MET A 15 -0.24 -4.10 5.49
C MET A 15 -0.86 -5.05 4.48
N GLY A 16 -0.63 -4.85 3.19
CA GLY A 16 -1.08 -5.77 2.14
C GLY A 16 -0.49 -7.18 2.30
N SER A 17 0.82 -7.24 2.57
CA SER A 17 1.53 -8.51 2.84
C SER A 17 0.97 -9.25 4.05
N MET A 18 0.65 -8.50 5.11
CA MET A 18 0.09 -9.05 6.34
C MET A 18 -1.35 -9.54 6.15
N LEU A 19 -2.16 -8.85 5.35
CA LEU A 19 -3.49 -9.33 4.95
C LEU A 19 -3.40 -10.61 4.12
N GLY A 20 -2.45 -10.68 3.18
CA GLY A 20 -2.15 -11.91 2.43
C GLY A 20 -1.82 -13.09 3.34
N PHE A 21 -0.98 -12.87 4.36
CA PHE A 21 -0.66 -13.88 5.38
C PHE A 21 -1.91 -14.36 6.14
N ILE A 22 -2.76 -13.45 6.60
CA ILE A 22 -3.97 -13.78 7.37
C ILE A 22 -4.94 -14.61 6.52
N ILE A 23 -5.14 -14.23 5.26
CA ILE A 23 -6.00 -14.95 4.32
C ILE A 23 -5.43 -16.35 4.06
N ALA A 24 -4.14 -16.45 3.78
CA ALA A 24 -3.52 -17.74 3.52
C ALA A 24 -3.59 -18.68 4.72
N LYS A 25 -3.36 -18.17 5.93
CA LYS A 25 -3.47 -18.95 7.17
C LYS A 25 -4.86 -19.57 7.35
N LYS A 26 -5.91 -18.89 6.86
CA LYS A 26 -7.30 -19.37 6.95
C LYS A 26 -7.69 -20.34 5.84
N TYR A 27 -7.26 -20.10 4.60
CA TYR A 27 -7.76 -20.83 3.42
C TYR A 27 -6.74 -21.80 2.80
N ALA A 28 -5.46 -21.47 2.81
CA ALA A 28 -4.42 -22.22 2.13
C ALA A 28 -3.05 -22.06 2.82
N PRO A 29 -2.86 -22.64 4.03
CA PRO A 29 -1.66 -22.41 4.84
C PRO A 29 -0.37 -22.91 4.19
N LYS A 30 -0.44 -23.85 3.25
CA LYS A 30 0.71 -24.32 2.45
C LYS A 30 1.13 -23.31 1.37
N GLU A 31 0.23 -22.41 0.97
CA GLU A 31 0.44 -21.41 -0.08
C GLU A 31 0.65 -19.99 0.50
N THR A 32 1.09 -19.93 1.75
CA THR A 32 1.26 -18.67 2.48
C THR A 32 2.19 -17.69 1.77
N TYR A 33 3.29 -18.17 1.20
CA TYR A 33 4.29 -17.31 0.56
C TYR A 33 3.75 -16.59 -0.69
N PRO A 34 3.09 -17.27 -1.65
CA PRO A 34 2.38 -16.61 -2.75
C PRO A 34 1.39 -15.52 -2.30
N PHE A 35 0.56 -15.81 -1.31
CA PHE A 35 -0.47 -14.87 -0.84
C PHE A 35 0.13 -13.62 -0.18
N ILE A 36 1.22 -13.78 0.59
CA ILE A 36 1.98 -12.64 1.13
C ILE A 36 2.50 -11.76 -0.02
N LEU A 37 3.11 -12.37 -1.04
CA LEU A 37 3.68 -11.64 -2.17
C LEU A 37 2.61 -10.90 -2.96
N ILE A 38 1.47 -11.53 -3.25
CA ILE A 38 0.34 -10.90 -3.93
C ILE A 38 -0.21 -9.75 -3.08
N GLY A 39 -0.41 -9.96 -1.78
CA GLY A 39 -0.87 -8.93 -0.87
C GLY A 39 0.08 -7.72 -0.81
N GLY A 40 1.39 -7.97 -0.74
CA GLY A 40 2.41 -6.94 -0.75
C GLY A 40 2.46 -6.16 -2.06
N PHE A 41 2.34 -6.86 -3.18
CA PHE A 41 2.26 -6.25 -4.51
C PHE A 41 1.04 -5.33 -4.62
N LEU A 42 -0.15 -5.80 -4.23
CA LEU A 42 -1.37 -4.98 -4.26
C LEU A 42 -1.26 -3.76 -3.35
N GLY A 43 -0.74 -3.93 -2.13
CA GLY A 43 -0.47 -2.81 -1.22
C GLY A 43 0.51 -1.79 -1.81
N ASN A 44 1.53 -2.26 -2.53
CA ASN A 44 2.49 -1.39 -3.20
C ASN A 44 1.86 -0.59 -4.36
N VAL A 45 1.03 -1.22 -5.19
CA VAL A 45 0.31 -0.56 -6.30
C VAL A 45 -0.66 0.51 -5.77
N LEU A 46 -1.47 0.16 -4.77
CA LEU A 46 -2.38 1.12 -4.12
C LEU A 46 -1.61 2.26 -3.45
N GLY A 47 -0.45 1.96 -2.86
CA GLY A 47 0.44 2.97 -2.29
C GLY A 47 0.99 3.94 -3.33
N GLU A 48 1.34 3.47 -4.53
CA GLU A 48 1.76 4.34 -5.64
C GLU A 48 0.64 5.26 -6.10
N GLU A 49 -0.57 4.73 -6.27
CA GLU A 49 -1.74 5.48 -6.76
C GLU A 49 -2.17 6.56 -5.75
N LEU A 50 -2.23 6.23 -4.45
CA LEU A 50 -2.58 7.17 -3.39
C LEU A 50 -1.54 8.31 -3.25
N ILE A 51 -0.25 7.99 -3.41
CA ILE A 51 0.80 9.00 -3.39
C ILE A 51 0.68 9.92 -4.62
N HIS A 52 0.37 9.37 -5.79
CA HIS A 52 0.14 10.16 -7.00
C HIS A 52 -1.00 11.16 -6.80
N GLU A 53 -2.16 10.71 -6.28
CA GLU A 53 -3.31 11.59 -6.01
C GLU A 53 -2.96 12.70 -5.00
N SER A 54 -2.22 12.38 -3.94
CA SER A 54 -1.81 13.35 -2.92
C SER A 54 -0.91 14.47 -3.46
N VAL A 55 -0.09 14.17 -4.48
CA VAL A 55 0.75 15.17 -5.15
C VAL A 55 -0.10 16.06 -6.04
N THR A 56 -1.00 15.48 -6.82
CA THR A 56 -1.89 16.22 -7.73
C THR A 56 -2.81 17.17 -6.97
N LYS A 57 -3.39 16.73 -5.84
CA LYS A 57 -4.25 17.59 -4.99
C LYS A 57 -3.50 18.77 -4.39
N LYS A 58 -2.21 18.61 -4.06
CA LYS A 58 -1.41 19.67 -3.45
C LYS A 58 -1.08 20.81 -4.43
N ASN A 59 -0.94 20.50 -5.72
CA ASN A 59 -0.68 21.50 -6.76
C ASN A 59 -1.95 22.30 -7.14
N HIS A 60 -3.14 21.74 -6.95
CA HIS A 60 -4.40 22.44 -7.27
C HIS A 60 -4.81 23.49 -6.21
N ASN A 61 -4.38 23.32 -4.95
CA ASN A 61 -4.70 24.24 -3.84
C ASN A 61 -3.73 25.45 -3.72
N HIS A 62 -2.85 25.68 -4.70
CA HIS A 62 -2.02 26.89 -4.79
C HIS A 62 -2.39 27.77 -5.99
N GLY A 63 -3.54 27.50 -6.63
CA GLY A 63 -4.09 28.30 -7.74
C GLY A 63 -5.40 29.04 -7.41
N GLY A 64 -5.74 29.20 -6.13
CA GLY A 64 -6.89 29.98 -5.68
C GLY A 64 -6.42 31.21 -4.93
N ASN A 65 -6.41 32.36 -5.62
CA ASN A 65 -6.38 33.70 -5.02
C ASN A 65 -7.54 33.90 -4.05
#